data_AF-A0A7C7INQ8-F1
#
_entry.id   AF-A0A7C7INQ8-F1
#
_cell.length_a   1.000
_cell.length_b   1.000
_cell.length_c   1.000
_cell.angle_alpha   90.00
_cell.angle_beta   90.00
_cell.angle_gamma   90.00
#
_symmetry.space_group_name_H-M   'P 1'
#
loop_
_entity.id
_entity.type
_entity.pdbx_description
1 polymer ?
#
loop_
_entity_poly.entity_id
_entity_poly.type
_entity_poly.pdbx_seq_one_letter_code
_entity_poly.pdbx_strand_id
1 'polypeptide(L)'
;MKEIRIRTTLPLLMNDLQQNLLPNGFDNLSEIQQKATLLAIKSQVTGVADFHPNIKLFVERMFGVNFHGNEDTFENISGSFNEVVAKMSVEERRIPLRIFGAVCGMDGRLRRRVRAESNRLSMLCSEYDKHSLKKWRDYFMHGTSIPS
;
A
#
# COMPACT_ATOMS: atom_id res chain seq x y z
N MET A 1 -9.98 -15.66 11.42
CA MET A 1 -8.84 -15.55 12.37
C MET A 1 -7.70 -14.65 11.88
N LYS A 2 -7.20 -14.79 10.64
CA LYS A 2 -6.06 -13.97 10.15
C LYS A 2 -6.33 -12.46 10.16
N GLU A 3 -7.45 -12.05 9.60
CA GLU A 3 -7.86 -10.64 9.54
C GLU A 3 -8.01 -10.00 10.94
N ILE A 4 -8.65 -10.70 11.89
CA ILE A 4 -8.80 -10.27 13.29
C ILE A 4 -7.43 -10.08 13.97
N ARG A 5 -6.48 -10.99 13.71
CA ARG A 5 -5.12 -10.88 14.22
C ARG A 5 -4.40 -9.65 13.64
N ILE A 6 -4.57 -9.37 12.36
CA ILE A 6 -4.01 -8.14 11.77
C ILE A 6 -4.68 -6.90 12.35
N ARG A 7 -6.01 -6.92 12.54
CA ARG A 7 -6.76 -5.79 13.12
C ARG A 7 -6.29 -5.42 14.53
N THR A 8 -5.81 -6.39 15.30
CA THR A 8 -5.25 -6.17 16.64
C THR A 8 -3.76 -5.79 16.60
N THR A 9 -3.00 -6.28 15.61
CA THR A 9 -1.55 -6.03 15.51
C THR A 9 -1.24 -4.70 14.79
N LEU A 10 -1.98 -4.36 13.74
CA LEU A 10 -1.73 -3.19 12.88
C LEU A 10 -1.62 -1.87 13.67
N PRO A 11 -2.49 -1.54 14.63
CA PRO A 11 -2.37 -0.30 15.40
C PRO A 11 -1.02 -0.15 16.11
N LEU A 12 -0.42 -1.27 16.56
CA LEU A 12 0.86 -1.29 17.25
C LEU A 12 2.04 -1.08 16.28
N LEU A 13 1.85 -1.44 15.01
CA LEU A 13 2.87 -1.36 13.96
C LEU A 13 2.88 0.00 13.22
N MET A 14 1.92 0.89 13.51
CA MET A 14 1.72 2.10 12.71
C MET A 14 2.90 3.07 12.74
N ASN A 15 3.51 3.29 13.91
CA ASN A 15 4.65 4.20 14.03
C ASN A 15 5.84 3.68 13.21
N ASP A 16 6.12 2.37 13.30
CA ASP A 16 7.21 1.73 12.55
C ASP A 16 6.92 1.79 11.05
N LEU A 17 5.69 1.53 10.63
CA LEU A 17 5.26 1.66 9.23
C LEU A 17 5.44 3.09 8.71
N GLN A 18 5.06 4.09 9.50
CA GLN A 18 5.20 5.50 9.11
C GLN A 18 6.66 5.87 8.91
N GLN A 19 7.51 5.56 9.88
CA GLN A 19 8.95 5.84 9.80
C GLN A 19 9.63 5.09 8.64
N ASN A 20 9.16 3.88 8.30
CA ASN A 20 9.79 3.09 7.24
C ASN A 20 9.28 3.38 5.83
N LEU A 21 8.00 3.73 5.68
CA LEU A 21 7.36 3.94 4.38
C LEU A 21 7.41 5.40 3.96
N LEU A 22 7.16 6.32 4.90
CA LEU A 22 7.10 7.76 4.67
C LEU A 22 7.87 8.50 5.80
N PRO A 23 9.20 8.31 5.94
CA PRO A 23 9.98 8.91 7.03
C PRO A 23 9.87 10.44 7.08
N ASN A 24 9.75 11.07 5.90
CA ASN A 24 9.62 12.51 5.76
C ASN A 24 8.15 12.93 5.56
N GLY A 25 7.18 12.03 5.70
CA GLY A 25 5.77 12.30 5.41
C GLY A 25 5.43 12.24 3.92
N PHE A 26 4.12 12.18 3.64
CA PHE A 26 3.57 12.06 2.28
C PHE A 26 3.79 13.32 1.44
N ASP A 27 3.62 14.49 2.05
CA ASP A 27 3.66 15.78 1.34
C ASP A 27 5.06 16.11 0.80
N ASN A 28 6.11 15.45 1.32
CA ASN A 28 7.48 15.59 0.86
C ASN A 28 7.84 14.65 -0.32
N LEU A 29 6.90 13.82 -0.78
CA LEU A 29 7.08 13.03 -2.00
C LEU A 29 6.89 13.92 -3.25
N SER A 30 7.50 13.55 -4.37
CA SER A 30 7.20 14.19 -5.65
C SER A 30 5.75 13.92 -6.08
N GLU A 31 5.17 14.79 -6.92
CA GLU A 31 3.79 14.64 -7.38
C GLU A 31 3.51 13.26 -7.99
N ILE A 32 4.45 12.72 -8.78
CA ILE A 32 4.32 11.39 -9.38
C ILE A 32 4.37 10.27 -8.33
N GLN A 33 5.18 10.41 -7.28
CA GLN A 33 5.22 9.47 -6.16
C GLN A 33 3.96 9.53 -5.31
N GLN A 34 3.45 10.74 -5.04
CA GLN A 34 2.16 10.92 -4.35
C GLN A 34 1.04 10.24 -5.14
N LYS A 35 0.95 10.52 -6.44
CA LYS A 35 -0.02 9.88 -7.35
C LYS A 35 0.09 8.36 -7.34
N ALA A 36 1.29 7.82 -7.52
CA ALA A 36 1.50 6.38 -7.54
C ALA A 36 1.16 5.72 -6.19
N THR A 37 1.46 6.38 -5.07
CA THR A 37 1.15 5.92 -3.71
C THR A 37 -0.36 5.84 -3.48
N LEU A 38 -1.10 6.88 -3.90
CA LEU A 38 -2.56 6.89 -3.81
C LEU A 38 -3.20 5.82 -4.72
N LEU A 39 -2.68 5.64 -5.94
CA LEU A 39 -3.14 4.56 -6.84
C LEU A 39 -2.84 3.16 -6.28
N ALA A 40 -1.70 2.98 -5.60
CA ALA A 40 -1.36 1.73 -4.92
C ALA A 40 -2.40 1.39 -3.84
N ILE A 41 -2.84 2.38 -3.06
CA ILE A 41 -3.89 2.21 -2.04
C ILE A 41 -5.25 1.95 -2.72
N LYS A 42 -5.60 2.74 -3.74
CA LYS A 42 -6.84 2.60 -4.52
C LYS A 42 -6.98 1.21 -5.15
N SER A 43 -5.88 0.56 -5.54
CA SER A 43 -5.89 -0.82 -6.06
C SER A 43 -6.55 -1.83 -5.11
N GLN A 44 -6.56 -1.53 -3.79
CA GLN A 44 -7.17 -2.40 -2.79
C GLN A 44 -8.65 -2.11 -2.53
N VAL A 45 -9.19 -0.98 -2.99
CA VAL A 45 -10.63 -0.71 -2.92
C VAL A 45 -11.38 -1.82 -3.68
N THR A 46 -12.37 -2.40 -3.03
CA THR A 46 -13.31 -3.32 -3.66
C THR A 46 -14.50 -2.51 -4.18
N GLY A 47 -15.20 -2.95 -5.23
CA GLY A 47 -16.28 -2.19 -5.88
C GLY A 47 -17.53 -1.87 -5.03
N VAL A 48 -17.45 -2.04 -3.71
CA VAL A 48 -18.32 -1.43 -2.71
C VAL A 48 -17.43 -0.38 -2.09
N ALA A 49 -17.69 0.92 -2.28
CA ALA A 49 -16.79 2.07 -2.07
C ALA A 49 -16.05 2.18 -0.71
N ASP A 50 -16.13 1.18 0.16
CA ASP A 50 -15.46 1.10 1.44
C ASP A 50 -14.08 0.43 1.37
N PHE A 51 -13.11 1.08 1.99
CA PHE A 51 -11.84 0.45 2.35
C PHE A 51 -12.05 -0.64 3.41
N HIS A 52 -11.26 -1.71 3.30
CA HIS A 52 -11.12 -2.66 4.41
C HIS A 52 -10.68 -1.90 5.68
N PRO A 53 -11.22 -2.19 6.88
CA PRO A 53 -10.94 -1.41 8.10
C PRO A 53 -9.45 -1.18 8.41
N ASN A 54 -8.61 -2.19 8.15
CA ASN A 54 -7.15 -2.07 8.28
C ASN A 54 -6.53 -1.04 7.30
N ILE A 55 -7.01 -0.99 6.05
CA ILE A 55 -6.55 0.00 5.07
C ILE A 55 -7.05 1.39 5.45
N LYS A 56 -8.30 1.48 5.92
CA LYS A 56 -8.86 2.74 6.42
C LYS A 56 -7.98 3.30 7.55
N LEU A 57 -7.70 2.51 8.58
CA LEU A 57 -6.80 2.90 9.67
C LEU A 57 -5.40 3.32 9.16
N PHE A 58 -4.85 2.57 8.21
CA PHE A 58 -3.56 2.90 7.61
C PHE A 58 -3.59 4.26 6.92
N VAL A 59 -4.61 4.54 6.11
CA VAL A 59 -4.77 5.82 5.41
C VAL A 59 -4.88 6.97 6.41
N GLU A 60 -5.76 6.83 7.41
CA GLU A 60 -5.97 7.86 8.45
C GLU A 60 -4.69 8.21 9.21
N ARG A 61 -3.84 7.22 9.48
CA ARG A 61 -2.61 7.41 10.25
C ARG A 61 -1.45 7.92 9.40
N MET A 62 -1.34 7.46 8.15
CA MET A 62 -0.23 7.82 7.27
C MET A 62 -0.41 9.18 6.59
N PHE A 63 -1.67 9.56 6.32
CA PHE A 63 -2.01 10.78 5.59
C PHE A 63 -2.82 11.79 6.43
N GLY A 64 -3.13 11.44 7.69
CA GLY A 64 -3.80 12.30 8.66
C GLY A 64 -5.33 12.25 8.60
N VAL A 65 -5.96 12.82 9.64
CA VAL A 65 -7.43 12.83 9.80
C VAL A 65 -8.14 13.60 8.67
N ASN A 66 -7.46 14.55 8.03
CA ASN A 66 -8.01 15.31 6.91
C ASN A 66 -8.21 14.48 5.64
N PHE A 67 -7.64 13.28 5.55
CA PHE A 67 -7.93 12.34 4.47
C PHE A 67 -9.32 11.68 4.58
N HIS A 68 -10.00 11.80 5.74
CA HIS A 68 -11.39 11.34 5.93
C HIS A 68 -12.41 12.05 5.03
N GLY A 69 -12.06 13.22 4.48
CA GLY A 69 -12.94 13.99 3.59
C GLY A 69 -12.76 13.70 2.10
N ASN A 70 -11.96 12.70 1.73
CA ASN A 70 -11.41 12.61 0.38
C ASN A 70 -11.68 11.26 -0.30
N GLU A 71 -12.89 10.73 -0.14
CA GLU A 71 -13.51 9.91 -1.20
C GLU A 71 -13.24 10.58 -2.55
N ASP A 72 -13.43 11.90 -2.63
CA ASP A 72 -13.03 12.74 -3.77
C ASP A 72 -11.57 12.56 -4.23
N THR A 73 -10.55 12.49 -3.36
CA THR A 73 -9.16 12.32 -3.83
C THR A 73 -8.94 10.93 -4.42
N PHE A 74 -9.48 9.88 -3.80
CA PHE A 74 -9.37 8.54 -4.37
C PHE A 74 -10.32 8.33 -5.56
N GLU A 75 -11.44 9.03 -5.67
CA GLU A 75 -12.32 8.98 -6.82
C GLU A 75 -11.72 9.73 -8.00
N ASN A 76 -11.23 10.95 -7.78
CA ASN A 76 -10.68 11.84 -8.81
C ASN A 76 -9.29 11.43 -9.30
N ILE A 77 -8.54 10.60 -8.56
CA ILE A 77 -7.26 10.09 -9.05
C ILE A 77 -7.47 9.09 -10.19
N SER A 78 -7.05 9.50 -11.39
CA SER A 78 -7.19 8.73 -12.62
C SER A 78 -5.92 7.96 -12.99
N GLY A 79 -6.13 6.85 -13.71
CA GLY A 79 -5.07 5.97 -14.24
C GLY A 79 -4.90 4.67 -13.46
N SER A 80 -4.08 3.76 -13.99
CA SER A 80 -3.71 2.52 -13.32
C SER A 80 -2.38 2.65 -12.58
N PHE A 81 -2.28 2.05 -11.39
CA PHE A 81 -1.01 1.97 -10.65
C PHE A 81 0.12 1.41 -11.52
N ASN A 82 -0.14 0.32 -12.24
CA ASN A 82 0.85 -0.33 -13.13
C ASN A 82 1.33 0.58 -14.27
N GLU A 83 0.45 1.45 -14.79
CA GLU A 83 0.80 2.37 -15.88
C GLU A 83 1.66 3.53 -15.39
N VAL A 84 1.37 4.03 -14.19
CA VAL A 84 2.14 5.13 -13.59
C VAL A 84 3.52 4.62 -13.20
N VAL A 85 3.62 3.50 -12.47
CA VAL A 85 4.93 2.98 -12.04
C VAL A 85 5.82 2.60 -13.22
N ALA A 86 5.26 2.09 -14.33
CA ALA A 86 6.05 1.77 -15.53
C ALA A 86 6.79 2.98 -16.13
N LYS A 87 6.34 4.20 -15.87
CA LYS A 87 6.95 5.45 -16.38
C LYS A 87 7.92 6.10 -15.40
N MET A 88 7.93 5.66 -14.15
CA MET A 88 8.78 6.20 -13.08
C MET A 88 10.20 5.64 -13.15
N SER A 89 11.17 6.32 -12.56
CA SER A 89 12.51 5.78 -12.31
C SER A 89 12.49 4.73 -11.19
N VAL A 90 13.54 3.91 -11.08
CA VAL A 90 13.68 2.90 -10.00
C VAL A 90 13.63 3.56 -8.62
N GLU A 91 14.26 4.72 -8.46
CA GLU A 91 14.29 5.47 -7.20
C GLU A 91 12.89 5.98 -6.83
N GLU A 92 12.16 6.49 -7.81
CA GLU A 92 10.80 7.00 -7.61
C GLU A 92 9.83 5.89 -7.22
N ARG A 93 9.96 4.69 -7.81
CA ARG A 93 9.06 3.55 -7.58
C ARG A 93 9.18 2.94 -6.19
N ARG A 94 10.29 3.15 -5.50
CA ARG A 94 10.60 2.49 -4.23
C ARG A 94 9.48 2.64 -3.20
N ILE A 95 8.98 3.86 -2.99
CA ILE A 95 7.95 4.12 -1.98
C ILE A 95 6.58 3.56 -2.42
N PRO A 96 6.06 3.88 -3.63
CA PRO A 96 4.78 3.34 -4.08
C PRO A 96 4.70 1.81 -4.13
N LEU A 97 5.77 1.13 -4.56
CA LEU A 97 5.80 -0.34 -4.60
C LEU A 97 5.75 -0.96 -3.19
N ARG A 98 6.42 -0.34 -2.21
CA ARG A 98 6.38 -0.78 -0.81
C ARG A 98 5.01 -0.52 -0.18
N ILE A 99 4.39 0.63 -0.48
CA ILE A 99 3.02 0.93 -0.07
C ILE A 99 2.05 -0.11 -0.64
N PHE A 100 2.14 -0.44 -1.93
CA PHE A 100 1.35 -1.49 -2.57
C PHE A 100 1.46 -2.83 -1.81
N GLY A 101 2.69 -3.25 -1.49
CA GLY A 101 2.94 -4.46 -0.72
C GLY A 101 2.30 -4.42 0.68
N ALA A 102 2.46 -3.29 1.38
CA ALA A 102 1.89 -3.08 2.71
C ALA A 102 0.35 -3.20 2.69
N VAL A 103 -0.33 -2.45 1.82
CA VAL A 103 -1.80 -2.48 1.74
C VAL A 103 -2.33 -3.86 1.34
N CYS A 104 -1.65 -4.56 0.43
CA CYS A 104 -2.01 -5.93 0.06
C CYS A 104 -1.86 -6.92 1.23
N GLY A 105 -0.89 -6.69 2.11
CA GLY A 105 -0.63 -7.53 3.28
C GLY A 105 -1.68 -7.38 4.39
N MET A 106 -2.28 -6.19 4.53
CA MET A 106 -3.19 -5.83 5.62
C MET A 106 -4.57 -6.52 5.57
N ASP A 107 -5.02 -6.99 4.40
CA ASP A 107 -6.23 -7.84 4.27
C ASP A 107 -5.98 -9.26 4.84
N GLY A 108 -4.72 -9.66 5.05
CA GLY A 108 -4.35 -11.01 5.48
C GLY A 108 -4.61 -12.12 4.45
N ARG A 109 -5.44 -11.84 3.44
CA ARG A 109 -5.77 -12.72 2.31
C ARG A 109 -5.25 -12.13 1.00
N LEU A 110 -4.19 -12.74 0.47
CA LEU A 110 -3.70 -12.42 -0.88
C LEU A 110 -4.63 -13.03 -1.93
N ARG A 111 -5.61 -12.25 -2.42
CA ARG A 111 -6.58 -12.64 -3.45
C ARG A 111 -5.91 -12.88 -4.81
N ARG A 112 -6.59 -13.59 -5.72
CA ARG A 112 -6.08 -13.88 -7.08
C ARG A 112 -5.74 -12.59 -7.86
N ARG A 113 -6.59 -11.55 -7.76
CA ARG A 113 -6.35 -10.24 -8.40
C ARG A 113 -5.02 -9.62 -7.96
N VAL A 114 -4.76 -9.63 -6.65
CA VAL A 114 -3.55 -9.05 -6.03
C VAL A 114 -2.29 -9.79 -6.48
N ARG A 115 -2.35 -11.13 -6.57
CA ARG A 115 -1.23 -11.94 -7.06
C ARG A 115 -0.95 -11.70 -8.54
N ALA A 116 -2.00 -11.56 -9.36
CA ALA A 116 -1.85 -11.25 -10.77
C ALA A 116 -1.22 -9.86 -10.97
N GLU A 117 -1.63 -8.87 -10.18
CA GLU A 117 -1.05 -7.53 -10.19
C GLU A 117 0.42 -7.52 -9.74
N SER A 118 0.75 -8.24 -8.65
CA SER A 118 2.15 -8.42 -8.21
C SER A 118 3.04 -9.05 -9.29
N ASN A 119 2.53 -10.08 -9.98
CA ASN A 119 3.27 -10.68 -11.10
C ASN A 119 3.48 -9.67 -12.23
N ARG A 120 2.48 -8.84 -12.55
CA ARG A 120 2.60 -7.78 -13.55
C ARG A 120 3.66 -6.75 -13.16
N LEU A 121 3.65 -6.30 -11.90
CA LEU A 121 4.66 -5.39 -11.37
C LEU A 121 6.07 -5.98 -11.48
N SER A 122 6.26 -7.27 -11.20
CA SER A 122 7.59 -7.90 -11.33
C SER A 122 8.11 -8.01 -12.76
N MET A 123 7.22 -7.92 -13.76
CA MET A 123 7.62 -7.84 -15.17
C MET A 123 7.93 -6.41 -15.61
N LEU A 124 7.31 -5.41 -14.97
CA LEU A 124 7.47 -3.98 -15.29
C LEU A 124 8.63 -3.32 -14.52
N CYS A 125 8.89 -3.80 -13.31
CA CYS A 125 9.86 -3.25 -12.36
C CYS A 125 10.77 -4.39 -11.91
N SER A 126 11.99 -4.47 -12.44
CA SER A 126 12.93 -5.55 -12.14
C SER A 126 13.38 -5.57 -10.68
N GLU A 127 13.30 -4.41 -10.01
CA GLU A 127 13.56 -4.22 -8.59
C GLU A 127 12.44 -4.76 -7.68
N TYR A 128 11.26 -5.08 -8.22
CA TYR A 128 10.12 -5.52 -7.44
C TYR A 128 10.11 -7.04 -7.21
N ASP A 129 10.26 -7.44 -5.94
CA ASP A 129 10.11 -8.84 -5.53
C ASP A 129 8.62 -9.24 -5.46
N LYS A 130 8.15 -10.08 -6.40
CA LYS A 130 6.78 -10.63 -6.37
C LYS A 130 6.45 -11.43 -5.09
N HIS A 131 7.46 -11.94 -4.39
CA HIS A 131 7.30 -12.66 -3.13
C HIS A 131 7.18 -11.72 -1.91
N SER A 132 7.41 -10.42 -2.09
CA SER A 132 7.26 -9.39 -1.05
C SER A 132 5.87 -9.38 -0.43
N LEU A 133 4.81 -9.68 -1.21
CA LEU A 133 3.44 -9.73 -0.69
C LEU A 133 3.25 -10.73 0.45
N LYS A 134 3.91 -11.90 0.36
CA LYS A 134 3.85 -12.90 1.42
C LYS A 134 4.58 -12.38 2.66
N LYS A 135 5.74 -11.74 2.47
CA LYS A 135 6.52 -11.12 3.56
C LYS A 135 5.72 -10.02 4.25
N TRP A 136 5.03 -9.15 3.50
CA TRP A 136 4.16 -8.11 4.05
C TRP A 136 3.00 -8.69 4.86
N ARG A 137 2.32 -9.72 4.33
CA ARG A 137 1.28 -10.41 5.10
C ARG A 137 1.84 -11.02 6.40
N ASP A 138 2.99 -11.66 6.32
CA ASP A 138 3.62 -12.32 7.47
C ASP A 138 4.14 -11.28 8.50
N TYR A 139 4.56 -10.10 8.06
CA TYR A 139 4.82 -8.93 8.89
C TYR A 139 3.60 -8.56 9.74
N PHE A 140 2.45 -8.32 9.12
CA PHE A 140 1.23 -7.95 9.86
C PHE A 140 0.66 -9.09 10.72
N MET A 141 0.90 -10.34 10.34
CA MET A 141 0.42 -11.50 11.08
C MET A 141 1.30 -11.82 12.30
N HIS A 142 2.61 -11.61 12.20
CA HIS A 142 3.57 -12.18 13.16
C HIS A 142 4.54 -11.16 13.75
N GLY A 143 4.51 -9.90 13.31
CA GLY A 143 5.49 -8.89 13.73
C GLY A 143 6.91 -9.23 13.26
N THR A 144 7.05 -9.84 12.07
CA THR A 144 8.38 -10.08 11.48
C THR A 144 9.04 -8.77 11.05
N SER A 145 10.21 -8.80 10.42
CA SER A 145 10.85 -7.58 9.89
C SER A 145 10.06 -6.98 8.73
N ILE A 146 10.02 -5.65 8.63
CA ILE A 146 9.43 -4.94 7.48
C ILE A 146 10.14 -5.39 6.19
N PRO A 147 9.38 -5.78 5.14
CA PRO A 147 9.98 -6.10 3.86
C PRO A 147 10.70 -4.90 3.24
N SER A 148 11.92 -5.17 2.77
CA SER A 148 12.73 -4.25 1.96
C SER A 148 12.06 -3.96 0.63
#